data_AF-A0A8J6MN70-F1
#
_entry.id   AF-A0A8J6MN70-F1
#
_cell.length_a   1.000
_cell.length_b   1.000
_cell.length_c   1.000
_cell.angle_alpha   90.00
_cell.angle_beta   90.00
_cell.angle_gamma   90.00
#
_symmetry.space_group_name_H-M   'P 1'
#
loop_
_entity.id
_entity.type
_entity.pdbx_description
1 polymer ?
#
loop_
_entity_poly.entity_id
_entity_poly.type
_entity_poly.pdbx_seq_one_letter_code
_entity_poly.pdbx_strand_id
1 'polypeptide(L)'
;MKSLSFWQVGLICLPLLFASCATTPDKKPGKDKEAASGKDDAKDDKDKDSDKSDSESASSGSSGTFIYSLSNNNLTSFTVNTSKAKSLADDIEGKLKNPTIKDRKDLVALMAAKRLAGEGVVPVFQVAKRLMIVEMKDNIKRSTPEVAMLELALASIQSKQIPMANHWIGKLLQSKNPKTKAAALTAQGMIALLDNRLPEAVAFWNEALKVKSDYEPARLNIGFSALRYGDAKTAKSMLSGMGQDWFVQTGLMQAERLSDNAQEAASLCKSILEKKPNYKPALYSCALNEYQGLGNLAKARLDLEHVAKAGGGPSSIDEKTFLILGKIEKELNMQQQKEGAAKAAAAAAAAKSKAGAPPGAGAPAAPAAVPAK
;
A
#
# COMPACT_ATOMS: atom_id res chain seq x y z
N MET A 1 36.18 -7.29 -36.23
CA MET A 1 36.83 -7.58 -34.93
C MET A 1 35.87 -7.17 -33.82
N LYS A 2 35.18 -8.14 -33.21
CA LYS A 2 34.26 -7.91 -32.09
C LYS A 2 34.79 -8.70 -30.89
N SER A 3 35.35 -8.00 -29.91
CA SER A 3 35.79 -8.58 -28.64
C SER A 3 34.62 -8.56 -27.65
N LEU A 4 34.11 -9.74 -27.29
CA LEU A 4 33.27 -9.92 -26.11
C LEU A 4 34.16 -10.02 -24.88
N SER A 5 34.00 -9.09 -23.93
CA SER A 5 34.58 -9.18 -22.59
C SER A 5 33.56 -9.80 -21.64
N PHE A 6 33.83 -11.05 -21.26
CA PHE A 6 33.24 -11.76 -20.12
C PHE A 6 33.74 -11.11 -18.82
N TRP A 7 32.84 -10.68 -17.93
CA TRP A 7 33.18 -10.36 -16.54
C TRP A 7 32.35 -11.23 -15.60
N GLN A 8 33.03 -12.14 -14.92
CA GLN A 8 32.57 -12.90 -13.78
C GLN A 8 32.35 -11.96 -12.59
N VAL A 9 31.15 -11.95 -12.01
CA VAL A 9 30.91 -11.41 -10.68
C VAL A 9 30.87 -12.59 -9.71
N GLY A 10 31.91 -12.69 -8.89
CA GLY A 10 32.05 -13.68 -7.83
C GLY A 10 31.05 -13.43 -6.70
N LEU A 11 30.28 -14.46 -6.38
CA LEU A 11 29.34 -14.52 -5.28
C LEU A 11 30.12 -14.86 -3.99
N ILE A 12 30.36 -13.88 -3.12
CA ILE A 12 30.96 -14.09 -1.80
C ILE A 12 29.81 -14.31 -0.79
N CYS A 13 29.65 -15.55 -0.34
CA CYS A 13 28.82 -15.91 0.81
C CYS A 13 29.53 -15.56 2.12
N LEU A 14 28.89 -14.77 2.98
CA LEU A 14 29.29 -14.60 4.39
C LEU A 14 28.18 -15.19 5.29
N PRO A 15 28.52 -16.04 6.28
CA PRO A 15 27.55 -16.58 7.23
C PRO A 15 27.26 -15.60 8.37
N LEU A 16 25.97 -15.42 8.68
CA LEU A 16 25.46 -14.73 9.86
C LEU A 16 25.60 -15.65 11.09
N LEU A 17 26.33 -15.18 12.09
CA LEU A 17 26.40 -15.77 13.44
C LEU A 17 25.20 -15.32 14.27
N PHE A 18 24.53 -16.29 14.88
CA PHE A 18 23.49 -16.14 15.90
C PHE A 18 24.10 -15.68 17.23
N ALA A 19 23.43 -14.76 17.92
CA ALA A 19 23.58 -14.58 19.37
C ALA A 19 22.23 -14.24 20.00
N SER A 20 21.71 -15.21 20.76
CA SER A 20 20.62 -15.10 21.73
C SER A 20 21.10 -14.38 23.00
N CYS A 21 20.24 -13.56 23.61
CA CYS A 21 20.18 -13.28 25.05
C CYS A 21 18.77 -12.71 25.33
N ALA A 22 17.89 -13.43 26.01
CA ALA A 22 17.78 -13.57 27.48
C ALA A 22 16.82 -12.54 28.09
N THR A 23 15.67 -13.06 28.53
CA THR A 23 14.60 -12.42 29.30
C THR A 23 14.91 -12.40 30.80
N THR A 24 14.50 -11.35 31.51
CA THR A 24 14.16 -11.41 32.95
C THR A 24 13.01 -10.46 33.31
N PRO A 25 12.28 -10.69 34.44
CA PRO A 25 10.91 -10.26 34.65
C PRO A 25 10.70 -9.15 35.70
N ASP A 26 9.43 -8.73 35.82
CA ASP A 26 8.70 -8.21 36.99
C ASP A 26 9.07 -6.86 37.66
N LYS A 27 8.08 -5.94 37.65
CA LYS A 27 7.49 -5.34 38.89
C LYS A 27 6.32 -4.37 38.59
N LYS A 28 5.12 -4.72 39.06
CA LYS A 28 4.11 -3.82 39.66
C LYS A 28 4.33 -3.84 41.19
N PRO A 29 3.86 -2.90 42.05
CA PRO A 29 2.54 -2.25 42.01
C PRO A 29 2.47 -0.79 42.57
N GLY A 30 1.26 -0.20 42.59
CA GLY A 30 0.92 1.05 43.29
C GLY A 30 -0.35 1.67 42.67
N LYS A 31 -1.58 1.39 43.11
CA LYS A 31 -2.31 1.82 44.32
C LYS A 31 -2.63 3.33 44.40
N ASP A 32 -3.95 3.56 44.54
CA ASP A 32 -4.67 4.68 45.17
C ASP A 32 -4.81 6.02 44.43
N LYS A 33 -6.07 6.37 44.10
CA LYS A 33 -6.77 7.54 44.65
C LYS A 33 -8.25 7.57 44.24
N GLU A 34 -9.11 7.31 45.22
CA GLU A 34 -10.45 7.91 45.33
C GLU A 34 -10.31 9.41 45.62
N ALA A 35 -11.16 10.23 45.01
CA ALA A 35 -11.65 11.47 45.61
C ALA A 35 -12.98 11.89 44.96
N ALA A 36 -13.88 12.32 45.83
CA ALA A 36 -15.28 12.67 45.64
C ALA A 36 -15.55 14.05 44.99
N SER A 37 -16.86 14.31 44.84
CA SER A 37 -17.56 15.60 44.69
C SER A 37 -17.50 16.26 43.31
N GLY A 38 -18.55 16.90 42.80
CA GLY A 38 -19.79 17.35 43.42
C GLY A 38 -20.88 17.66 42.38
N LYS A 39 -22.05 18.00 42.90
CA LYS A 39 -23.25 18.47 42.19
C LYS A 39 -22.97 19.79 41.45
N ASP A 40 -23.71 20.08 40.39
CA ASP A 40 -24.75 21.13 40.40
C ASP A 40 -25.36 21.33 38.99
N ASP A 41 -26.61 21.76 39.04
CA ASP A 41 -27.57 21.99 37.97
C ASP A 41 -27.16 23.09 36.96
N ALA A 42 -27.57 22.93 35.70
CA ALA A 42 -28.10 24.04 34.90
C ALA A 42 -28.77 23.50 33.63
N LYS A 43 -30.09 23.72 33.55
CA LYS A 43 -30.87 23.75 32.32
C LYS A 43 -30.37 24.91 31.46
N ASP A 44 -30.13 24.66 30.18
CA ASP A 44 -30.14 25.71 29.17
C ASP A 44 -30.73 25.12 27.88
N ASP A 45 -32.01 25.43 27.68
CA ASP A 45 -32.73 25.24 26.43
C ASP A 45 -32.19 26.25 25.42
N LYS A 46 -31.53 25.77 24.36
CA LYS A 46 -31.26 26.55 23.15
C LYS A 46 -31.52 25.72 21.90
N ASP A 47 -32.61 26.10 21.26
CA ASP A 47 -32.91 26.11 19.83
C ASP A 47 -31.77 25.60 18.94
N LYS A 48 -32.06 24.48 18.26
CA LYS A 48 -31.37 24.08 17.04
C LYS A 48 -32.39 23.76 15.97
N ASP A 49 -32.51 24.70 15.05
CA ASP A 49 -33.03 24.52 13.70
C ASP A 49 -32.44 23.24 13.09
N SER A 50 -33.33 22.27 12.88
CA SER A 50 -33.02 21.04 12.17
C SER A 50 -33.08 21.31 10.68
N ASP A 51 -31.95 21.72 10.11
CA ASP A 51 -31.70 21.58 8.68
C ASP A 51 -31.65 20.07 8.37
N LYS A 52 -32.76 19.59 7.81
CA LYS A 52 -32.89 18.29 7.14
C LYS A 52 -31.93 18.29 5.95
N SER A 53 -30.70 17.86 6.19
CA SER A 53 -29.87 17.31 5.12
C SER A 53 -30.24 15.84 4.99
N ASP A 54 -30.75 15.49 3.81
CA ASP A 54 -31.13 14.14 3.42
C ASP A 54 -29.91 13.21 3.54
N SER A 55 -29.83 12.50 4.66
CA SER A 55 -28.95 11.35 4.80
C SER A 55 -29.53 10.23 3.95
N GLU A 56 -29.14 10.19 2.68
CA GLU A 56 -29.29 9.00 1.84
C GLU A 56 -28.68 7.81 2.58
N SER A 57 -29.55 6.96 3.11
CA SER A 57 -29.18 5.72 3.77
C SER A 57 -28.61 4.75 2.73
N ALA A 58 -27.33 4.90 2.41
CA ALA A 58 -26.55 3.94 1.64
C ALA A 58 -26.25 2.70 2.51
N SER A 59 -27.28 1.93 2.84
CA SER A 59 -27.18 0.63 3.50
C SER A 59 -28.05 -0.41 2.79
N SER A 60 -27.98 -0.44 1.46
CA SER A 60 -28.41 -1.63 0.73
C SER A 60 -27.52 -1.81 -0.50
N GLY A 61 -26.96 -3.02 -0.68
CA GLY A 61 -26.57 -3.48 -2.01
C GLY A 61 -25.13 -3.93 -2.28
N SER A 62 -24.19 -3.93 -1.33
CA SER A 62 -22.82 -4.37 -1.65
C SER A 62 -22.12 -5.18 -0.56
N SER A 63 -22.72 -6.30 -0.14
CA SER A 63 -22.03 -7.35 0.62
C SER A 63 -20.90 -8.03 -0.19
N GLY A 64 -20.79 -7.74 -1.49
CA GLY A 64 -19.80 -8.34 -2.40
C GLY A 64 -18.37 -7.80 -2.22
N THR A 65 -18.19 -6.62 -1.64
CA THR A 65 -16.88 -5.97 -1.52
C THR A 65 -15.99 -6.59 -0.43
N PHE A 66 -16.60 -7.23 0.57
CA PHE A 66 -15.86 -7.74 1.73
C PHE A 66 -15.08 -9.03 1.46
N ILE A 67 -15.52 -9.84 0.48
CA ILE A 67 -14.87 -11.11 0.13
C ILE A 67 -13.52 -10.91 -0.56
N TYR A 68 -13.29 -9.75 -1.18
CA TYR A 68 -12.03 -9.44 -1.88
C TYR A 68 -10.93 -8.90 -0.96
N SER A 69 -11.27 -8.53 0.28
CA SER A 69 -10.30 -8.11 1.29
C SER A 69 -9.79 -9.32 2.08
N LEU A 70 -9.17 -10.27 1.38
CA LEU A 70 -8.31 -11.29 2.00
C LEU A 70 -7.04 -10.64 2.57
N SER A 71 -6.71 -9.42 2.15
CA SER A 71 -5.58 -8.67 2.65
C SER A 71 -6.04 -7.48 3.50
N ASN A 72 -5.68 -7.46 4.78
CA ASN A 72 -5.52 -6.22 5.58
C ASN A 72 -4.32 -5.39 5.06
N ASN A 73 -4.05 -5.43 3.75
CA ASN A 73 -2.91 -4.75 3.18
C ASN A 73 -3.33 -3.30 2.96
N ASN A 74 -2.55 -2.37 3.49
CA ASN A 74 -2.71 -0.90 3.38
C ASN A 74 -2.70 -0.38 1.94
N LEU A 75 -2.69 -1.27 0.95
CA LEU A 75 -2.43 -0.92 -0.42
C LEU A 75 -3.67 -1.09 -1.33
N THR A 76 -4.65 -1.96 -1.06
CA THR A 76 -5.88 -2.07 -1.91
C THR A 76 -6.66 -0.74 -1.96
N SER A 77 -7.30 -0.35 -3.08
CA SER A 77 -8.03 0.93 -3.13
C SER A 77 -9.25 0.95 -2.20
N PHE A 78 -9.72 -0.24 -1.83
CA PHE A 78 -10.54 -0.49 -0.67
C PHE A 78 -9.67 -0.63 0.58
N THR A 79 -8.82 0.36 0.89
CA THR A 79 -8.25 0.46 2.23
C THR A 79 -9.44 0.54 3.15
N VAL A 80 -9.73 -0.55 3.84
CA VAL A 80 -10.89 -0.59 4.72
C VAL A 80 -10.57 0.40 5.82
N ASN A 81 -11.30 1.51 5.83
CA ASN A 81 -11.21 2.48 6.90
C ASN A 81 -11.65 1.73 8.17
N THR A 82 -10.68 1.38 9.02
CA THR A 82 -10.89 0.54 10.20
C THR A 82 -11.90 1.18 11.14
N SER A 83 -11.91 2.51 11.26
CA SER A 83 -12.93 3.25 12.02
C SER A 83 -14.32 3.12 11.43
N LYS A 84 -14.45 3.16 10.09
CA LYS A 84 -15.74 2.94 9.41
C LYS A 84 -16.20 1.48 9.55
N ALA A 85 -15.27 0.52 9.43
CA ALA A 85 -15.57 -0.90 9.64
C ALA A 85 -16.00 -1.16 11.09
N LYS A 86 -15.36 -0.50 12.06
CA LYS A 86 -15.73 -0.57 13.48
C LYS A 86 -17.12 0.01 13.71
N SER A 87 -17.40 1.22 13.22
CA SER A 87 -18.73 1.84 13.33
C SER A 87 -19.83 0.98 12.69
N LEU A 88 -19.53 0.35 11.55
CA LEU A 88 -20.45 -0.60 10.90
C LEU A 88 -20.64 -1.86 11.75
N ALA A 89 -19.57 -2.40 12.34
CA ALA A 89 -19.65 -3.53 13.24
C ALA A 89 -20.52 -3.21 14.46
N ASP A 90 -20.33 -2.04 15.08
CA ASP A 90 -21.11 -1.57 16.24
C ASP A 90 -22.60 -1.40 15.89
N ASP A 91 -22.92 -0.81 14.73
CA ASP A 91 -24.30 -0.66 14.25
C ASP A 91 -25.00 -2.00 14.00
N ILE A 92 -24.33 -2.92 13.31
CA ILE A 92 -24.88 -4.26 13.05
C ILE A 92 -25.02 -5.03 14.38
N GLU A 93 -24.03 -4.98 15.25
CA GLU A 93 -24.05 -5.67 16.54
C GLU A 93 -25.20 -5.19 17.43
N GLY A 94 -25.48 -3.88 17.46
CA GLY A 94 -26.60 -3.30 18.21
C GLY A 94 -27.98 -3.81 17.77
N LYS A 95 -28.14 -4.13 16.47
CA LYS A 95 -29.38 -4.70 15.89
C LYS A 95 -29.53 -6.19 16.19
N LEU A 96 -28.41 -6.89 16.42
CA LEU A 96 -28.37 -8.34 16.61
C LEU A 96 -28.35 -8.72 18.09
N LYS A 97 -29.32 -8.34 18.92
CA LYS A 97 -29.35 -8.83 20.32
C LYS A 97 -29.73 -10.30 20.44
N ASN A 98 -30.75 -10.73 19.67
CA ASN A 98 -31.27 -12.09 19.66
C ASN A 98 -31.44 -12.59 18.21
N PRO A 99 -30.34 -12.93 17.52
CA PRO A 99 -30.40 -13.21 16.09
C PRO A 99 -31.20 -14.47 15.78
N THR A 100 -31.90 -14.42 14.66
CA THR A 100 -32.72 -15.46 14.06
C THR A 100 -32.13 -15.90 12.71
N ILE A 101 -32.79 -16.86 12.06
CA ILE A 101 -32.38 -17.35 10.72
C ILE A 101 -32.37 -16.22 9.68
N LYS A 102 -33.25 -15.22 9.82
CA LYS A 102 -33.31 -14.07 8.90
C LYS A 102 -32.06 -13.20 8.98
N ASP A 103 -31.39 -13.20 10.13
CA ASP A 103 -30.22 -12.37 10.44
C ASP A 103 -28.88 -13.03 10.06
N ARG A 104 -28.93 -14.18 9.37
CA ARG A 104 -27.75 -14.94 8.96
C ARG A 104 -26.76 -14.11 8.16
N LYS A 105 -27.26 -13.31 7.21
CA LYS A 105 -26.43 -12.44 6.38
C LYS A 105 -25.76 -11.33 7.19
N ASP A 106 -26.46 -10.79 8.18
CA ASP A 106 -25.96 -9.72 9.04
C ASP A 106 -24.90 -10.24 10.01
N LEU A 107 -25.04 -11.47 10.52
CA LEU A 107 -23.98 -12.12 11.30
C LEU A 107 -22.70 -12.34 10.48
N VAL A 108 -22.83 -12.76 9.22
CA VAL A 108 -21.67 -12.87 8.31
C VAL A 108 -21.04 -11.50 8.03
N ALA A 109 -21.86 -10.48 7.79
CA ALA A 109 -21.39 -9.11 7.60
C ALA A 109 -20.68 -8.58 8.86
N LEU A 110 -21.22 -8.87 10.04
CA LEU A 110 -20.61 -8.49 11.33
C LEU A 110 -19.25 -9.16 11.53
N MET A 111 -19.10 -10.45 11.18
CA MET A 111 -17.80 -11.13 11.24
C MET A 111 -16.75 -10.42 10.38
N ALA A 112 -17.10 -10.13 9.12
CA ALA A 112 -16.21 -9.44 8.19
C ALA A 112 -15.89 -8.02 8.69
N ALA A 113 -16.89 -7.27 9.16
CA ALA A 113 -16.72 -5.92 9.69
C ALA A 113 -15.79 -5.90 10.90
N LYS A 114 -15.97 -6.80 11.86
CA LYS A 114 -15.07 -6.94 13.03
C LYS A 114 -13.64 -7.27 12.63
N ARG A 115 -13.44 -8.25 11.74
CA ARG A 115 -12.11 -8.58 11.23
C ARG A 115 -11.43 -7.36 10.58
N LEU A 116 -12.16 -6.64 9.75
CA LEU A 116 -11.64 -5.47 9.04
C LEU A 116 -11.46 -4.24 9.92
N ALA A 117 -12.19 -4.16 11.02
CA ALA A 117 -11.92 -3.21 12.10
C ALA A 117 -10.63 -3.53 12.86
N GLY A 118 -9.98 -4.66 12.56
CA GLY A 118 -8.80 -5.14 13.28
C GLY A 118 -9.15 -5.75 14.64
N GLU A 119 -10.42 -6.05 14.89
CA GLU A 119 -10.79 -6.85 16.06
C GLU A 119 -10.18 -8.25 15.86
N GLY A 120 -9.38 -8.71 16.84
CA GLY A 120 -8.69 -9.99 16.75
C GLY A 120 -9.66 -11.18 16.60
N VAL A 121 -9.11 -12.39 16.62
CA VAL A 121 -9.93 -13.58 16.34
C VAL A 121 -11.05 -13.84 17.35
N VAL A 122 -10.91 -13.39 18.60
CA VAL A 122 -11.90 -13.66 19.65
C VAL A 122 -13.26 -13.01 19.35
N PRO A 123 -13.37 -11.69 19.07
CA PRO A 123 -14.64 -11.09 18.64
C PRO A 123 -15.26 -11.75 17.40
N VAL A 124 -14.46 -12.04 16.37
CA VAL A 124 -14.93 -12.72 15.16
C VAL A 124 -15.48 -14.11 15.49
N PHE A 125 -14.81 -14.85 16.39
CA PHE A 125 -15.25 -16.16 16.85
C PHE A 125 -16.56 -16.11 17.65
N GLN A 126 -16.79 -15.08 18.46
CA GLN A 126 -18.06 -14.95 19.16
C GLN A 126 -19.24 -14.77 18.20
N VAL A 127 -19.06 -13.99 17.13
CA VAL A 127 -20.08 -13.86 16.09
C VAL A 127 -20.27 -15.17 15.33
N ALA A 128 -19.18 -15.89 15.02
CA ALA A 128 -19.26 -17.22 14.40
C ALA A 128 -20.06 -18.21 15.27
N LYS A 129 -19.84 -18.22 16.59
CA LYS A 129 -20.57 -19.07 17.54
C LYS A 129 -22.07 -18.75 17.50
N ARG A 130 -22.44 -17.46 17.47
CA ARG A 130 -23.84 -17.03 17.37
C ARG A 130 -24.47 -17.47 16.04
N LEU A 131 -23.75 -17.35 14.94
CA LEU A 131 -24.17 -17.85 13.63
C LEU A 131 -24.37 -19.37 13.61
N MET A 132 -23.48 -20.14 14.23
CA MET A 132 -23.65 -21.58 14.37
C MET A 132 -24.90 -21.95 15.15
N ILE A 133 -25.20 -21.26 16.25
CA ILE A 133 -26.43 -21.48 17.03
C ILE A 133 -27.67 -21.22 16.17
N VAL A 134 -27.68 -20.14 15.38
CA VAL A 134 -28.78 -19.82 14.46
C VAL A 134 -28.96 -20.91 13.40
N GLU A 135 -27.88 -21.43 12.82
CA GLU A 135 -27.93 -22.51 11.82
C GLU A 135 -28.37 -23.85 12.41
N MET A 136 -27.89 -24.19 13.62
CA MET A 136 -28.26 -25.44 14.30
C MET A 136 -29.74 -25.49 14.69
N LYS A 137 -30.36 -24.33 14.99
CA LYS A 137 -31.80 -24.24 15.23
C LYS A 137 -32.62 -24.57 13.98
N ASP A 138 -32.11 -24.25 12.79
CA ASP A 138 -32.74 -24.61 11.51
C ASP A 138 -32.49 -26.09 11.18
N ASN A 139 -31.26 -26.56 11.35
CA ASN A 139 -30.89 -27.95 11.11
C ASN A 139 -29.63 -28.35 11.91
N ILE A 140 -29.80 -29.24 12.89
CA ILE A 140 -28.72 -29.71 13.78
C ILE A 140 -27.58 -30.43 13.04
N LYS A 141 -27.83 -30.94 11.84
CA LYS A 141 -26.82 -31.64 11.03
C LYS A 141 -25.98 -30.70 10.16
N ARG A 142 -26.27 -29.40 10.12
CA ARG A 142 -25.49 -28.45 9.33
C ARG A 142 -24.12 -28.21 9.97
N SER A 143 -23.08 -28.30 9.15
CA SER A 143 -21.75 -27.81 9.51
C SER A 143 -21.74 -26.28 9.54
N THR A 144 -20.71 -25.69 10.16
CA THR A 144 -20.44 -24.25 10.09
C THR A 144 -20.48 -23.77 8.63
N PRO A 145 -21.11 -22.63 8.31
CA PRO A 145 -21.10 -22.10 6.95
C PRO A 145 -19.67 -21.84 6.45
N GLU A 146 -19.38 -22.18 5.20
CA GLU A 146 -18.03 -22.02 4.61
C GLU A 146 -17.50 -20.58 4.73
N VAL A 147 -18.39 -19.59 4.55
CA VAL A 147 -18.03 -18.17 4.69
C VAL A 147 -17.55 -17.86 6.11
N ALA A 148 -18.21 -18.41 7.13
CA ALA A 148 -17.79 -18.22 8.51
C ALA A 148 -16.45 -18.91 8.80
N MET A 149 -16.23 -20.11 8.26
CA MET A 149 -14.92 -20.78 8.37
C MET A 149 -13.81 -19.94 7.70
N LEU A 150 -14.08 -19.33 6.54
CA LEU A 150 -13.12 -18.48 5.85
C LEU A 150 -12.78 -17.24 6.68
N GLU A 151 -13.77 -16.54 7.22
CA GLU A 151 -13.55 -15.37 8.09
C GLU A 151 -12.77 -15.74 9.36
N LEU A 152 -13.05 -16.90 9.97
CA LEU A 152 -12.27 -17.44 11.09
C LEU A 152 -10.82 -17.73 10.71
N ALA A 153 -10.59 -18.34 9.53
CA ALA A 153 -9.24 -18.59 9.03
C ALA A 153 -8.45 -17.27 8.88
N LEU A 154 -9.07 -16.25 8.28
CA LEU A 154 -8.42 -14.97 8.04
C LEU A 154 -8.15 -14.19 9.33
N ALA A 155 -9.10 -14.15 10.25
CA ALA A 155 -8.90 -13.53 11.56
C ALA A 155 -7.80 -14.26 12.37
N SER A 156 -7.69 -15.58 12.22
CA SER A 156 -6.62 -16.38 12.82
C SER A 156 -5.25 -16.04 12.21
N ILE A 157 -5.15 -15.89 10.89
CA ILE A 157 -3.92 -15.44 10.21
C ILE A 157 -3.48 -14.07 10.73
N GLN A 158 -4.41 -13.10 10.78
CA GLN A 158 -4.14 -11.75 11.29
C GLN A 158 -3.69 -11.74 12.74
N SER A 159 -4.28 -12.61 13.57
CA SER A 159 -3.90 -12.79 14.98
C SER A 159 -2.70 -13.73 15.18
N LYS A 160 -2.04 -14.16 14.10
CA LYS A 160 -0.91 -15.13 14.10
C LYS A 160 -1.22 -16.48 14.77
N GLN A 161 -2.49 -16.88 14.84
CA GLN A 161 -2.93 -18.19 15.34
C GLN A 161 -2.94 -19.22 14.20
N ILE A 162 -1.75 -19.53 13.67
CA ILE A 162 -1.58 -20.34 12.45
C ILE A 162 -2.18 -21.76 12.56
N PRO A 163 -2.08 -22.49 13.68
CA PRO A 163 -2.72 -23.82 13.81
C PRO A 163 -4.24 -23.77 13.60
N MET A 164 -4.89 -22.74 14.14
CA MET A 164 -6.34 -22.55 13.97
C MET A 164 -6.70 -22.14 12.54
N ALA A 165 -5.88 -21.29 11.90
CA ALA A 165 -6.05 -20.97 10.49
C ALA A 165 -5.98 -22.22 9.60
N ASN A 166 -4.96 -23.06 9.81
CA ASN A 166 -4.77 -24.31 9.07
C ASN A 166 -5.93 -25.30 9.27
N HIS A 167 -6.50 -25.37 10.48
CA HIS A 167 -7.67 -26.20 10.74
C HIS A 167 -8.85 -25.82 9.81
N TRP A 168 -9.20 -24.53 9.76
CA TRP A 168 -10.31 -24.06 8.94
C TRP A 168 -10.01 -24.15 7.43
N ILE A 169 -8.79 -23.81 7.02
CA ILE A 169 -8.34 -23.96 5.62
C ILE A 169 -8.46 -25.42 5.17
N GLY A 170 -8.02 -26.38 5.99
CA GLY A 170 -8.12 -27.80 5.67
C GLY A 170 -9.55 -28.27 5.41
N LYS A 171 -10.54 -27.72 6.14
CA LYS A 171 -11.97 -27.98 5.88
C LYS A 171 -12.43 -27.32 4.58
N LEU A 172 -12.03 -26.07 4.33
CA LEU A 172 -12.42 -25.32 3.14
C LEU A 172 -11.82 -25.90 1.84
N LEU A 173 -10.65 -26.53 1.91
CA LEU A 173 -10.05 -27.25 0.78
C LEU A 173 -10.89 -28.47 0.34
N GLN A 174 -11.75 -29.00 1.20
CA GLN A 174 -12.71 -30.05 0.83
C GLN A 174 -14.01 -29.51 0.21
N SER A 175 -14.15 -28.18 0.11
CA SER A 175 -15.33 -27.57 -0.49
C SER A 175 -15.51 -28.00 -1.95
N LYS A 176 -16.76 -28.25 -2.32
CA LYS A 176 -17.19 -28.44 -3.71
C LYS A 176 -17.32 -27.11 -4.45
N ASN A 177 -17.37 -25.99 -3.74
CA ASN A 177 -17.44 -24.66 -4.35
C ASN A 177 -16.03 -24.23 -4.79
N PRO A 178 -15.79 -24.04 -6.10
CA PRO A 178 -14.46 -23.68 -6.61
C PRO A 178 -13.98 -22.33 -6.07
N LYS A 179 -14.88 -21.37 -5.84
CA LYS A 179 -14.52 -20.06 -5.27
C LYS A 179 -14.03 -20.20 -3.83
N THR A 180 -14.71 -21.02 -3.01
CA THR A 180 -14.30 -21.30 -1.63
C THR A 180 -12.94 -22.00 -1.59
N LYS A 181 -12.75 -23.02 -2.43
CA LYS A 181 -11.47 -23.75 -2.53
C LYS A 181 -10.32 -22.84 -2.95
N ALA A 182 -10.54 -21.98 -3.95
CA ALA A 182 -9.55 -20.98 -4.37
C ALA A 182 -9.22 -19.99 -3.24
N ALA A 183 -10.22 -19.54 -2.46
CA ALA A 183 -10.00 -18.68 -1.29
C ALA A 183 -9.12 -19.35 -0.23
N ALA A 184 -9.37 -20.63 0.05
CA ALA A 184 -8.59 -21.42 1.00
C ALA A 184 -7.13 -21.59 0.58
N LEU A 185 -6.89 -21.91 -0.70
CA LEU A 185 -5.54 -21.97 -1.29
C LEU A 185 -4.85 -20.61 -1.20
N THR A 186 -5.57 -19.51 -1.46
CA THR A 186 -5.01 -18.16 -1.31
C THR A 186 -4.61 -17.85 0.13
N ALA A 187 -5.44 -18.21 1.11
CA ALA A 187 -5.13 -18.06 2.52
C ALA A 187 -3.94 -18.93 2.96
N GLN A 188 -3.80 -20.15 2.41
CA GLN A 188 -2.64 -21.00 2.65
C GLN A 188 -1.35 -20.37 2.10
N GLY A 189 -1.41 -19.77 0.91
CA GLY A 189 -0.29 -19.01 0.36
C GLY A 189 0.09 -17.79 1.22
N MET A 190 -0.88 -17.14 1.88
CA MET A 190 -0.57 -16.06 2.83
C MET A 190 0.18 -16.56 4.06
N ILE A 191 -0.16 -17.74 4.60
CA ILE A 191 0.58 -18.36 5.71
C ILE A 191 2.02 -18.65 5.28
N ALA A 192 2.22 -19.25 4.10
CA ALA A 192 3.55 -19.49 3.56
C ALA A 192 4.36 -18.18 3.39
N LEU A 193 3.73 -17.11 2.89
CA LEU A 193 4.38 -15.80 2.77
C LEU A 193 4.80 -15.23 4.14
N LEU A 194 3.96 -15.36 5.18
CA LEU A 194 4.29 -14.93 6.54
C LEU A 194 5.48 -15.69 7.13
N ASP A 195 5.65 -16.95 6.75
CA ASP A 195 6.81 -17.78 7.10
C ASP A 195 8.04 -17.50 6.22
N ASN A 196 8.01 -16.47 5.36
CA ASN A 196 9.02 -16.18 4.34
C ASN A 196 9.26 -17.31 3.31
N ARG A 197 8.28 -18.20 3.12
CA ARG A 197 8.28 -19.29 2.13
C ARG A 197 7.61 -18.84 0.84
N LEU A 198 8.25 -17.91 0.14
CA LEU A 198 7.69 -17.29 -1.07
C LEU A 198 7.42 -18.31 -2.19
N PRO A 199 8.32 -19.25 -2.55
CA PRO A 199 8.05 -20.19 -3.64
C PRO A 199 6.77 -21.00 -3.40
N GLU A 200 6.55 -21.46 -2.16
CA GLU A 200 5.35 -22.18 -1.75
C GLU A 200 4.12 -21.29 -1.76
N ALA A 201 4.23 -20.02 -1.33
CA ALA A 201 3.14 -19.06 -1.43
C ALA A 201 2.65 -18.89 -2.87
N VAL A 202 3.59 -18.70 -3.80
CA VAL A 202 3.30 -18.60 -5.24
C VAL A 202 2.73 -19.90 -5.79
N ALA A 203 3.21 -21.06 -5.35
CA ALA A 203 2.64 -22.35 -5.73
C ALA A 203 1.16 -22.47 -5.33
N PHE A 204 0.80 -22.12 -4.09
CA PHE A 204 -0.60 -22.14 -3.64
C PHE A 204 -1.49 -21.16 -4.40
N TRP A 205 -0.99 -19.95 -4.71
CA TRP A 205 -1.76 -18.99 -5.52
C TRP A 205 -1.95 -19.48 -6.96
N ASN A 206 -0.94 -20.12 -7.56
CA ASN A 206 -1.09 -20.76 -8.86
C ASN A 206 -2.09 -21.93 -8.82
N GLU A 207 -2.12 -22.71 -7.75
CA GLU A 207 -3.17 -23.73 -7.56
C GLU A 207 -4.56 -23.11 -7.44
N ALA A 208 -4.70 -21.97 -6.74
CA ALA A 208 -5.96 -21.23 -6.71
C ALA A 208 -6.40 -20.79 -8.11
N LEU A 209 -5.46 -20.34 -8.96
CA LEU A 209 -5.74 -20.00 -10.36
C LEU A 209 -6.05 -21.22 -11.24
N LYS A 210 -5.52 -22.41 -10.93
CA LYS A 210 -5.93 -23.66 -11.61
C LYS A 210 -7.39 -24.02 -11.27
N VAL A 211 -7.83 -23.75 -10.04
CA VAL A 211 -9.22 -23.98 -9.61
C VAL A 211 -10.17 -22.92 -10.20
N LYS A 212 -9.73 -21.67 -10.24
CA LYS A 212 -10.50 -20.55 -10.81
C LYS A 212 -9.53 -19.52 -11.43
N SER A 213 -9.43 -19.52 -12.76
CA SER A 213 -8.41 -18.75 -13.51
C SER A 213 -8.51 -17.23 -13.37
N ASP A 214 -9.71 -16.72 -13.12
CA ASP A 214 -10.03 -15.31 -12.88
C ASP A 214 -10.08 -14.95 -11.38
N TYR A 215 -9.52 -15.78 -10.48
CA TYR A 215 -9.57 -15.51 -9.05
C TYR A 215 -8.64 -14.35 -8.65
N GLU A 216 -9.20 -13.14 -8.65
CA GLU A 216 -8.49 -11.87 -8.42
C GLU A 216 -7.56 -11.86 -7.19
N PRO A 217 -7.94 -12.36 -5.99
CA PRO A 217 -7.04 -12.30 -4.84
C PRO A 217 -5.73 -13.07 -5.04
N ALA A 218 -5.75 -14.19 -5.76
CA ALA A 218 -4.53 -14.92 -6.10
C ALA A 218 -3.67 -14.14 -7.09
N ARG A 219 -4.28 -13.54 -8.13
CA ARG A 219 -3.59 -12.67 -9.09
C ARG A 219 -2.92 -11.48 -8.42
N LEU A 220 -3.63 -10.80 -7.50
CA LEU A 220 -3.08 -9.69 -6.71
C LEU A 220 -1.86 -10.16 -5.91
N ASN A 221 -1.98 -11.25 -5.17
CA ASN A 221 -0.88 -11.74 -4.33
C ASN A 221 0.36 -12.11 -5.16
N ILE A 222 0.19 -12.78 -6.31
CA ILE A 222 1.31 -13.07 -7.21
C ILE A 222 1.89 -11.76 -7.77
N GLY A 223 1.04 -10.85 -8.27
CA GLY A 223 1.49 -9.61 -8.89
C GLY A 223 2.29 -8.70 -7.94
N PHE A 224 1.79 -8.49 -6.72
CA PHE A 224 2.49 -7.68 -5.72
C PHE A 224 3.71 -8.37 -5.14
N SER A 225 3.70 -9.71 -5.03
CA SER A 225 4.91 -10.45 -4.68
C SER A 225 5.97 -10.31 -5.78
N ALA A 226 5.59 -10.43 -7.05
CA ALA A 226 6.50 -10.24 -8.18
C ALA A 226 7.13 -8.84 -8.17
N LEU A 227 6.36 -7.78 -7.90
CA LEU A 227 6.90 -6.41 -7.73
C LEU A 227 7.95 -6.33 -6.62
N ARG A 228 7.70 -6.97 -5.46
CA ARG A 228 8.63 -6.97 -4.32
C ARG A 228 9.99 -7.58 -4.68
N TYR A 229 10.02 -8.54 -5.60
CA TYR A 229 11.24 -9.21 -6.06
C TYR A 229 11.74 -8.72 -7.43
N GLY A 230 11.17 -7.65 -7.98
CA GLY A 230 11.60 -7.05 -9.23
C GLY A 230 11.19 -7.79 -10.51
N ASP A 231 10.31 -8.79 -10.43
CA ASP A 231 9.75 -9.46 -11.62
C ASP A 231 8.59 -8.63 -12.20
N ALA A 232 8.95 -7.55 -12.88
CA ALA A 232 8.01 -6.61 -13.47
C ALA A 232 7.12 -7.24 -14.54
N LYS A 233 7.63 -8.24 -15.27
CA LYS A 233 6.89 -8.96 -16.31
C LYS A 233 5.74 -9.76 -15.72
N THR A 234 6.01 -10.58 -14.71
CA THR A 234 4.96 -11.34 -14.00
C THR A 234 3.99 -10.40 -13.32
N ALA A 235 4.47 -9.34 -12.65
CA ALA A 235 3.63 -8.33 -12.03
C ALA A 235 2.64 -7.73 -13.04
N LYS A 236 3.13 -7.23 -14.17
CA LYS A 236 2.31 -6.66 -15.24
C LYS A 236 1.30 -7.67 -15.75
N SER A 237 1.71 -8.92 -16.03
CA SER A 237 0.79 -9.96 -16.51
C SER A 237 -0.33 -10.28 -15.52
N MET A 238 -0.01 -10.34 -14.22
CA MET A 238 -1.00 -10.67 -13.19
C MET A 238 -1.97 -9.53 -12.93
N LEU A 239 -1.49 -8.29 -12.93
CA LEU A 239 -2.28 -7.09 -12.64
C LEU A 239 -3.04 -6.55 -13.87
N SER A 240 -2.57 -6.86 -15.08
CA SER A 240 -3.20 -6.40 -16.33
C SER A 240 -4.58 -7.04 -16.52
N GLY A 241 -5.58 -6.25 -16.90
CA GLY A 241 -6.96 -6.72 -17.04
C GLY A 241 -7.67 -6.99 -15.71
N MET A 242 -7.05 -6.69 -14.57
CA MET A 242 -7.80 -6.46 -13.34
C MET A 242 -8.50 -5.10 -13.44
N GLY A 243 -9.59 -4.90 -12.68
CA GLY A 243 -10.37 -3.66 -12.74
C GLY A 243 -9.55 -2.39 -12.53
N GLN A 244 -10.14 -1.23 -12.86
CA GLN A 244 -9.52 0.11 -12.73
C GLN A 244 -9.45 0.58 -11.25
N ASP A 245 -9.00 -0.31 -10.38
CA ASP A 245 -8.76 -0.08 -8.96
C ASP A 245 -7.43 0.66 -8.78
N TRP A 246 -7.43 1.73 -7.97
CA TRP A 246 -6.24 2.60 -7.79
C TRP A 246 -5.02 1.85 -7.26
N PHE A 247 -5.22 0.76 -6.51
CA PHE A 247 -4.13 -0.07 -6.04
C PHE A 247 -3.51 -0.87 -7.16
N VAL A 248 -4.35 -1.53 -7.97
CA VAL A 248 -3.91 -2.29 -9.14
C VAL A 248 -3.15 -1.36 -10.08
N GLN A 249 -3.69 -0.18 -10.36
CA GLN A 249 -3.02 0.82 -11.21
C GLN A 249 -1.70 1.29 -10.61
N THR A 250 -1.60 1.46 -9.29
CA THR A 250 -0.33 1.81 -8.63
C THR A 250 0.68 0.67 -8.77
N GLY A 251 0.25 -0.59 -8.65
CA GLY A 251 1.09 -1.76 -8.91
C GLY A 251 1.54 -1.85 -10.38
N LEU A 252 0.64 -1.57 -11.33
CA LEU A 252 0.97 -1.50 -12.76
C LEU A 252 1.97 -0.39 -13.05
N MET A 253 1.79 0.80 -12.48
CA MET A 253 2.75 1.90 -12.60
C MET A 253 4.14 1.50 -12.11
N GLN A 254 4.22 0.78 -10.98
CA GLN A 254 5.49 0.25 -10.49
C GLN A 254 6.08 -0.79 -11.45
N ALA A 255 5.25 -1.67 -12.02
CA ALA A 255 5.69 -2.66 -13.01
C ALA A 255 6.24 -1.99 -14.29
N GLU A 256 5.56 -0.96 -14.81
CA GLU A 256 6.02 -0.21 -15.98
C GLU A 256 7.36 0.48 -15.71
N ARG A 257 7.49 1.15 -14.55
CA ARG A 257 8.74 1.80 -14.16
C ARG A 257 9.90 0.80 -14.03
N LEU A 258 9.65 -0.38 -13.45
CA LEU A 258 10.65 -1.45 -13.35
C LEU A 258 10.97 -2.12 -14.69
N SER A 259 10.14 -1.89 -15.71
CA SER A 259 10.34 -2.37 -17.09
C SER A 259 10.92 -1.27 -17.99
N ASP A 260 11.56 -0.24 -17.41
CA ASP A 260 12.10 0.95 -18.10
C ASP A 260 11.07 1.72 -18.96
N ASN A 261 9.78 1.57 -18.67
CA ASN A 261 8.69 2.25 -19.35
C ASN A 261 8.18 3.45 -18.55
N ALA A 262 9.07 4.41 -18.28
CA ALA A 262 8.79 5.55 -17.41
C ALA A 262 7.66 6.46 -17.90
N GLN A 263 7.41 6.50 -19.23
CA GLN A 263 6.34 7.31 -19.82
C GLN A 263 4.96 6.70 -19.56
N GLU A 264 4.80 5.38 -19.70
CA GLU A 264 3.54 4.71 -19.37
C GLU A 264 3.25 4.80 -17.86
N ALA A 265 4.29 4.66 -17.03
CA ALA A 265 4.17 4.89 -15.59
C ALA A 265 3.69 6.32 -15.27
N ALA A 266 4.16 7.34 -16.00
CA ALA A 266 3.70 8.72 -15.86
C ALA A 266 2.23 8.92 -16.32
N SER A 267 1.81 8.24 -17.38
CA SER A 267 0.42 8.21 -17.83
C SER A 267 -0.51 7.61 -16.77
N LEU A 268 -0.14 6.46 -16.21
CA LEU A 268 -0.86 5.82 -15.10
C LEU A 268 -0.93 6.74 -13.88
N CYS A 269 0.19 7.36 -13.50
CA CYS A 269 0.24 8.34 -12.43
C CYS A 269 -0.80 9.46 -12.61
N LYS A 270 -0.82 10.09 -13.79
CA LYS A 270 -1.78 11.15 -14.12
C LYS A 270 -3.22 10.66 -13.97
N SER A 271 -3.54 9.49 -14.51
CA SER A 271 -4.90 8.92 -14.45
C SER A 271 -5.37 8.62 -13.02
N ILE A 272 -4.46 8.21 -12.12
CA ILE A 272 -4.77 7.96 -10.71
C ILE A 272 -5.01 9.29 -9.99
N LEU A 273 -4.10 10.25 -10.16
CA LEU A 273 -4.15 11.52 -9.43
C LEU A 273 -5.27 12.45 -9.90
N GLU A 274 -5.74 12.35 -11.15
CA GLU A 274 -6.94 13.04 -11.62
C GLU A 274 -8.19 12.67 -10.81
N LYS A 275 -8.32 11.39 -10.39
CA LYS A 275 -9.48 10.93 -9.63
C LYS A 275 -9.25 10.91 -8.13
N LYS A 276 -8.00 10.77 -7.69
CA LYS A 276 -7.59 10.76 -6.27
C LYS A 276 -6.32 11.59 -6.04
N PRO A 277 -6.41 12.93 -6.05
CA PRO A 277 -5.23 13.81 -5.95
C PRO A 277 -4.36 13.61 -4.70
N ASN A 278 -4.95 13.10 -3.61
CA ASN A 278 -4.28 12.91 -2.31
C ASN A 278 -4.03 11.43 -1.96
N TYR A 279 -4.06 10.51 -2.94
CA TYR A 279 -3.77 9.10 -2.67
C TYR A 279 -2.26 8.89 -2.48
N LYS A 280 -1.83 8.84 -1.21
CA LYS A 280 -0.42 8.80 -0.77
C LYS A 280 0.43 7.73 -1.50
N PRO A 281 -0.01 6.47 -1.69
CA PRO A 281 0.76 5.47 -2.44
C PRO A 281 1.02 5.83 -3.92
N ALA A 282 0.04 6.46 -4.57
CA ALA A 282 0.21 6.91 -5.95
C ALA A 282 1.14 8.11 -6.03
N LEU A 283 0.94 9.15 -5.21
CA LEU A 283 1.84 10.31 -5.14
C LEU A 283 3.30 9.87 -4.94
N TYR A 284 3.54 8.95 -4.01
CA TYR A 284 4.87 8.42 -3.76
C TYR A 284 5.45 7.67 -4.96
N SER A 285 4.63 6.82 -5.60
CA SER A 285 5.06 6.05 -6.76
C SER A 285 5.29 6.93 -8.00
N CYS A 286 4.50 7.99 -8.18
CA CYS A 286 4.70 9.03 -9.19
C CYS A 286 6.04 9.75 -8.98
N ALA A 287 6.32 10.19 -7.75
CA ALA A 287 7.57 10.88 -7.44
C ALA A 287 8.80 9.98 -7.64
N LEU A 288 8.68 8.69 -7.31
CA LEU A 288 9.69 7.69 -7.64
C LEU A 288 9.90 7.52 -9.14
N ASN A 289 8.83 7.60 -9.95
CA ASN A 289 8.95 7.56 -11.41
C ASN A 289 9.66 8.79 -11.96
N GLU A 290 9.35 9.98 -11.44
CA GLU A 290 10.07 11.21 -11.80
C GLU A 290 11.55 11.12 -11.44
N TYR A 291 11.87 10.61 -10.25
CA TYR A 291 13.25 10.48 -9.78
C TYR A 291 14.04 9.43 -10.57
N GLN A 292 13.53 8.20 -10.63
CA GLN A 292 14.29 7.04 -11.11
C GLN A 292 14.05 6.75 -12.60
N GLY A 293 12.85 7.03 -13.11
CA GLY A 293 12.48 6.74 -14.50
C GLY A 293 12.76 7.90 -15.45
N LEU A 294 12.37 9.13 -15.07
CA LEU A 294 12.50 10.32 -15.92
C LEU A 294 13.74 11.17 -15.60
N GLY A 295 14.39 10.98 -14.45
CA GLY A 295 15.52 11.78 -14.01
C GLY A 295 15.18 13.23 -13.66
N ASN A 296 13.90 13.54 -13.42
CA ASN A 296 13.42 14.88 -13.12
C ASN A 296 13.48 15.15 -11.60
N LEU A 297 14.69 15.47 -11.11
CA LEU A 297 14.97 15.69 -9.69
C LEU A 297 14.07 16.77 -9.05
N ALA A 298 13.84 17.88 -9.78
CA ALA A 298 13.07 19.01 -9.27
C ALA A 298 11.59 18.63 -9.07
N LYS A 299 10.97 17.98 -10.06
CA LYS A 299 9.58 17.52 -9.95
C LYS A 299 9.44 16.40 -8.91
N ALA A 300 10.37 15.45 -8.87
CA ALA A 300 10.37 14.40 -7.86
C ALA A 300 10.40 14.95 -6.43
N ARG A 301 11.20 16.00 -6.18
CA ARG A 301 11.25 16.69 -4.89
C ARG A 301 9.88 17.28 -4.52
N LEU A 302 9.27 18.03 -5.43
CA LEU A 302 7.97 18.66 -5.22
C LEU A 302 6.86 17.61 -4.97
N ASP A 303 6.86 16.53 -5.75
CA ASP A 303 5.88 15.46 -5.61
C ASP A 303 6.05 14.74 -4.24
N LEU A 304 7.29 14.53 -3.77
CA LEU A 304 7.57 13.96 -2.43
C LEU A 304 7.18 14.92 -1.29
N GLU A 305 7.33 16.23 -1.45
CA GLU A 305 6.81 17.21 -0.48
C GLU A 305 5.28 17.14 -0.38
N HIS A 306 4.59 16.86 -1.49
CA HIS A 306 3.13 16.62 -1.48
C HIS A 306 2.80 15.34 -0.70
N VAL A 307 3.57 14.26 -0.88
CA VAL A 307 3.38 12.99 -0.12
C VAL A 307 3.38 13.25 1.39
N ALA A 308 4.33 14.05 1.88
CA ALA A 308 4.44 14.39 3.31
C ALA A 308 3.25 15.21 3.84
N LYS A 309 2.60 16.00 2.97
CA LYS A 309 1.40 16.79 3.29
C LYS A 309 0.10 16.02 3.13
N ALA A 310 0.12 14.88 2.44
CA ALA A 310 -1.06 14.05 2.25
C ALA A 310 -1.51 13.44 3.59
N GLY A 311 -2.82 13.46 3.86
CA GLY A 311 -3.41 12.92 5.09
C GLY A 311 -3.18 11.40 5.28
N GLY A 312 -3.63 10.87 6.42
CA GLY A 312 -3.55 9.44 6.75
C GLY A 312 -2.59 9.07 7.89
N GLY A 313 -2.04 10.06 8.59
CA GLY A 313 -1.09 9.85 9.69
C GLY A 313 0.29 9.37 9.22
N PRO A 314 1.25 9.20 10.16
CA PRO A 314 2.56 8.64 9.87
C PRO A 314 2.47 7.21 9.34
N SER A 315 3.23 6.92 8.29
CA SER A 315 3.27 5.62 7.62
C SER A 315 4.69 5.30 7.13
N SER A 316 4.94 4.02 6.79
CA SER A 316 6.21 3.62 6.17
C SER A 316 6.51 4.33 4.85
N ILE A 317 5.50 4.92 4.19
CA ILE A 317 5.70 5.75 2.99
C ILE A 317 6.35 7.08 3.38
N ASP A 318 5.96 7.68 4.49
CA ASP A 318 6.52 8.95 4.96
C ASP A 318 8.00 8.80 5.30
N GLU A 319 8.37 7.73 6.03
CA GLU A 319 9.77 7.40 6.33
C GLU A 319 10.61 7.26 5.05
N LYS A 320 10.12 6.51 4.06
CA LYS A 320 10.81 6.34 2.77
C LYS A 320 10.89 7.64 1.99
N THR A 321 9.85 8.49 2.07
CA THR A 321 9.80 9.80 1.43
C THR A 321 10.92 10.69 1.96
N PHE A 322 11.10 10.77 3.28
CA PHE A 322 12.20 11.54 3.88
C PHE A 322 13.58 11.05 3.44
N LEU A 323 13.80 9.72 3.38
CA LEU A 323 15.06 9.16 2.92
C LEU A 323 15.37 9.51 1.46
N ILE A 324 14.35 9.53 0.59
CA ILE A 324 14.53 9.85 -0.84
C ILE A 324 14.71 11.36 -1.03
N LEU A 325 13.98 12.19 -0.29
CA LEU A 325 14.15 13.65 -0.31
C LEU A 325 15.60 14.03 0.00
N GLY A 326 16.19 13.47 1.05
CA GLY A 326 17.59 13.74 1.40
C GLY A 326 18.59 13.31 0.30
N LYS A 327 18.30 12.24 -0.45
CA LYS A 327 19.12 11.84 -1.61
C LYS A 327 18.98 12.84 -2.76
N ILE A 328 17.76 13.23 -3.10
CA ILE A 328 17.47 14.19 -4.17
C ILE A 328 18.12 15.56 -3.85
N GLU A 329 18.03 16.03 -2.61
CA GLU A 329 18.66 17.29 -2.18
C GLU A 329 20.18 17.25 -2.33
N LYS A 330 20.81 16.13 -1.95
CA LYS A 330 22.24 15.93 -2.15
C LYS A 330 22.61 15.97 -3.63
N GLU A 331 21.84 15.29 -4.49
CA GLU A 331 22.06 15.28 -5.93
C GLU A 331 21.89 16.65 -6.58
N LEU A 332 20.84 17.40 -6.20
CA LEU A 332 20.59 18.76 -6.66
C LEU A 332 21.74 19.70 -6.25
N ASN A 333 22.22 19.61 -5.01
CA ASN A 333 23.35 20.42 -4.54
C ASN A 333 24.63 20.10 -5.32
N MET A 334 24.91 18.82 -5.60
CA MET A 334 26.05 18.43 -6.43
C MET A 334 25.91 18.94 -7.87
N GLN A 335 24.71 18.92 -8.44
CA GLN A 335 24.46 19.47 -9.78
C GLN A 335 24.69 20.98 -9.81
N GLN A 336 24.17 21.71 -8.82
CA GLN A 336 24.38 23.16 -8.71
C GLN A 336 25.86 23.53 -8.54
N GLN A 337 26.62 22.77 -7.74
CA GLN A 337 28.06 22.97 -7.59
C GLN A 337 28.80 22.75 -8.91
N LYS A 338 28.45 21.70 -9.67
CA LYS A 338 29.04 21.43 -10.99
C LYS A 338 28.73 22.54 -11.99
N GLU A 339 27.48 23.00 -12.04
CA GLU A 339 27.07 24.10 -12.92
C GLU A 339 27.76 25.41 -12.53
N GLY A 340 27.87 25.71 -11.24
CA GLY A 340 28.60 26.87 -10.73
C GLY A 340 30.09 26.83 -11.11
N ALA A 341 30.74 25.68 -10.92
CA ALA A 341 32.13 25.47 -11.32
C ALA A 341 32.33 25.59 -12.83
N ALA A 342 31.43 25.04 -13.64
CA ALA A 342 31.47 25.14 -15.11
C ALA A 342 31.30 26.60 -15.57
N LYS A 343 30.36 27.34 -14.99
CA LYS A 343 30.17 28.78 -15.27
C LYS A 343 31.41 29.60 -14.89
N ALA A 344 32.01 29.32 -13.73
CA ALA A 344 33.23 29.98 -13.28
C ALA A 344 34.41 29.68 -14.22
N ALA A 345 34.58 28.43 -14.64
CA ALA A 345 35.61 28.03 -15.59
C ALA A 345 35.42 28.71 -16.96
N ALA A 346 34.18 28.78 -17.46
CA ALA A 346 33.86 29.47 -18.71
C ALA A 346 34.15 30.98 -18.62
N ALA A 347 33.79 31.63 -17.50
CA ALA A 347 34.10 33.03 -17.27
C ALA A 347 35.61 33.30 -17.21
N ALA A 348 36.37 32.42 -16.55
CA ALA A 348 37.83 32.52 -16.49
C ALA A 348 38.48 32.35 -17.86
N ALA A 349 37.98 31.43 -18.70
CA ALA A 349 38.45 31.25 -20.07
C ALA A 349 38.15 32.48 -20.95
N ALA A 350 36.95 33.07 -20.82
CA ALA A 350 36.57 34.28 -21.54
C ALA A 350 37.37 35.52 -21.11
N ALA A 351 37.75 35.62 -19.83
CA ALA A 351 38.62 36.69 -19.35
C ALA A 351 40.04 36.57 -19.94
N LYS A 352 40.57 35.34 -20.03
CA LYS A 352 41.89 35.08 -20.65
C LYS A 352 41.90 35.39 -22.14
N SER A 353 40.84 35.09 -22.89
CA SER A 353 40.78 35.40 -24.33
C SER A 353 40.73 36.90 -24.61
N LYS A 354 40.09 37.69 -23.74
CA LYS A 354 40.11 39.16 -23.83
C LYS A 354 41.48 39.77 -23.49
N ALA A 355 42.19 39.19 -22.53
CA ALA A 355 43.52 39.65 -22.16
C ALA A 355 44.61 39.30 -23.20
N GLY A 356 44.38 38.27 -24.01
CA GLY A 356 45.31 37.83 -25.05
C GLY A 356 45.16 38.51 -26.42
N ALA A 357 44.18 39.41 -26.61
CA ALA A 357 44.11 40.22 -27.82
C ALA A 357 45.27 41.24 -27.80
N PRO A 358 46.23 41.17 -28.74
CA PRO A 358 47.32 42.13 -28.77
C PRO A 358 46.72 43.54 -28.85
N PRO A 359 47.22 44.51 -28.04
CA PRO A 359 46.78 45.89 -28.13
C PRO A 359 46.95 46.32 -29.58
N GLY A 360 45.85 46.77 -30.20
CA GLY A 360 45.72 46.92 -31.64
C GLY A 360 46.99 47.46 -32.29
N ALA A 361 47.55 46.68 -33.22
CA ALA A 361 48.39 47.25 -34.25
C ALA A 361 47.62 48.43 -34.84
N GLY A 362 48.22 49.62 -34.74
CA GLY A 362 47.55 50.90 -34.93
C GLY A 362 46.66 50.92 -36.17
N ALA A 363 45.50 51.55 -36.03
CA ALA A 363 44.65 51.88 -37.17
C ALA A 363 45.52 52.48 -38.29
N PRO A 364 45.47 51.96 -39.52
CA PRO A 364 46.21 52.55 -40.62
C PRO A 364 45.78 54.02 -40.75
N ALA A 365 46.78 54.90 -40.71
CA ALA A 365 46.58 56.34 -40.79
C ALA A 365 45.67 56.68 -41.98
N ALA A 366 44.62 57.47 -41.71
CA ALA A 366 43.75 57.97 -42.76
C ALA A 366 44.58 58.74 -43.80
N PRO A 367 44.41 58.47 -45.11
CA PRO A 367 45.15 59.16 -46.15
C PRO A 367 44.83 60.66 -46.10
N ALA A 368 45.88 61.47 -46.06
CA ALA A 368 45.79 62.93 -46.07
C ALA A 368 45.05 63.42 -47.33
N ALA A 369 44.04 64.24 -47.12
CA ALA A 369 43.33 64.93 -48.19
C ALA A 369 44.28 65.90 -48.93
N VAL A 370 44.41 65.69 -50.24
CA VAL A 370 45.15 66.57 -51.15
C VAL A 370 44.29 67.80 -51.46
N PRO A 371 44.79 69.05 -51.31
CA PRO A 371 44.06 70.24 -51.70
C PRO A 371 44.08 70.43 -53.23
N ALA A 372 42.90 70.60 -53.81
CA ALA A 372 42.72 70.96 -55.22
C ALA A 372 43.13 72.42 -55.47
N LYS A 373 43.83 72.64 -56.59
CA LYS A 373 44.19 73.97 -57.14
C LYS A 373 43.10 74.49 -58.06
#